data_AF-A0AAE0ZQ84-F1
#
_entry.id   AF-A0AAE0ZQ84-F1
#
_cell.length_a   1.000
_cell.length_b   1.000
_cell.length_c   1.000
_cell.angle_alpha   90.00
_cell.angle_beta   90.00
_cell.angle_gamma   90.00
#
_symmetry.space_group_name_H-M   'P 1'
#
loop_
_entity.id
_entity.type
_entity.pdbx_description
1 polymer ?
#
loop_
_entity_poly.entity_id
_entity_poly.type
_entity_poly.pdbx_seq_one_letter_code
_entity_poly.pdbx_strand_id
1 'polypeptide(L)'
;MTTLGRRGGRVAKPPRLWTVEIYQLCGLGLRSGPYKVVVQVQCTDNPLRQVSGRTRLACCLTRGVFDLSPSQLIQLNLGSLRVRAVDQSVALSLALSVTRSGASQGGSVIERETPAQQWHMKIVEDDSSVRCDTFLMDIVCWTLFLIYSSTEIMSAATQRQFVQSLRQLALSGPAKRKVSKHGAGITCARALSTSHSCQAKEYAFEMACSNIRYGPGVTKEIGMDVKNLGGKNVCVMTDPNLSQLQPVKTTLESLDKHGVNYKLFDKCRVEPSDQSLKEAIDFSNKHQFDLFVAVGGGSVMDTCKAANLFSSKPDAEFLDFVNAPIGKGMPVKHTVKPLIAVATTAGTGSETTGTSVFDLKDMKAKTGISSRSLRPTLGILDPLHLLTMPERVAAYSGIDVLCHAIESYTVMPYSNREGQEDPSYRPAYQGNNPISDIWSLHALEVTAKYIKRCVFNPDDAEARCAMLLASCAAGIGFGNAGTHLCHGMSYPISGLVKSYTSEGYTSDHPLVPHGLSVVITAPAVFEFTAPACPERHLRAAEALGYDSRNAKGEDAGKILKDILLEIMDSIGVPDGLKSLGFTEEDIPALVKGTLPQHRVTKLSPRPAGPDELAELLTKSMKTY
;
A
#
# COMPACT_ATOMS: atom_id res chain seq x y z
N MET A 1 -2.78 64.87 19.02
CA MET A 1 -1.75 64.74 20.05
C MET A 1 -1.85 63.35 20.67
N THR A 2 -0.70 62.65 20.69
CA THR A 2 -0.33 61.42 21.46
C THR A 2 -1.14 60.12 21.25
N THR A 3 -0.68 59.06 20.56
CA THR A 3 0.45 58.09 20.79
C THR A 3 0.41 57.41 22.17
N LEU A 4 0.59 56.11 22.44
CA LEU A 4 1.28 54.94 21.83
C LEU A 4 0.70 53.65 22.50
N GLY A 5 0.54 52.50 21.83
CA GLY A 5 1.51 51.40 21.98
C GLY A 5 0.97 50.04 21.51
N ARG A 6 1.74 49.37 20.63
CA ARG A 6 1.51 48.08 19.95
C ARG A 6 2.04 46.87 20.74
N ARG A 7 1.48 45.68 20.45
CA ARG A 7 2.14 44.40 20.02
C ARG A 7 0.99 43.43 19.64
N GLY A 8 0.92 42.73 18.50
CA GLY A 8 1.84 42.46 17.40
C GLY A 8 1.62 41.02 16.92
N GLY A 9 0.63 40.81 16.03
CA GLY A 9 0.33 39.50 15.42
C GLY A 9 1.37 39.11 14.35
N ARG A 10 1.67 37.80 14.25
CA ARG A 10 2.56 37.25 13.24
C ARG A 10 1.83 37.20 11.89
N VAL A 11 2.33 37.96 10.92
CA VAL A 11 1.98 37.88 9.50
C VAL A 11 2.87 36.81 8.85
N ALA A 12 2.27 35.91 8.07
CA ALA A 12 3.00 34.91 7.28
C ALA A 12 3.85 35.59 6.19
N LYS A 13 5.11 35.16 6.02
CA LYS A 13 6.01 35.64 4.95
C LYS A 13 5.64 34.99 3.60
N PRO A 14 5.79 35.69 2.46
CA PRO A 14 5.61 35.11 1.13
C PRO A 14 6.72 34.10 0.76
N PRO A 15 6.51 33.21 -0.24
CA PRO A 15 7.51 32.24 -0.69
C PRO A 15 8.73 32.94 -1.33
N ARG A 16 9.92 32.34 -1.13
CA ARG A 16 11.22 32.82 -1.64
C ARG A 16 11.47 32.32 -3.07
N LEU A 17 12.11 33.14 -3.90
CA LEU A 17 12.53 32.83 -5.28
C LEU A 17 14.04 32.58 -5.34
N TRP A 18 14.48 31.64 -6.18
CA TRP A 18 15.87 31.37 -6.50
C TRP A 18 16.06 31.38 -8.02
N THR A 19 17.14 31.98 -8.52
CA THR A 19 17.47 32.01 -9.96
C THR A 19 18.88 31.46 -10.17
N VAL A 20 19.04 30.48 -11.05
CA VAL A 20 20.32 29.87 -11.42
C VAL A 20 20.57 30.12 -12.91
N GLU A 21 21.70 30.76 -13.24
CA GLU A 21 22.10 31.02 -14.63
C GLU A 21 23.40 30.28 -14.96
N ILE A 22 23.39 29.56 -16.10
CA ILE A 22 24.55 28.82 -16.61
C ILE A 22 24.89 29.37 -17.98
N TYR A 23 26.15 29.76 -18.19
CA TYR A 23 26.64 30.30 -19.45
C TYR A 23 27.74 29.42 -20.05
N GLN A 24 27.65 29.18 -21.35
CA GLN A 24 28.72 28.58 -22.15
C GLN A 24 29.43 29.68 -22.93
N LEU A 25 30.73 29.87 -22.71
CA LEU A 25 31.54 30.79 -23.51
C LEU A 25 32.11 30.04 -24.72
N CYS A 26 31.51 30.24 -25.90
CA CYS A 26 32.11 29.84 -27.16
C CYS A 26 33.03 30.97 -27.66
N GLY A 27 34.34 30.75 -27.56
CA GLY A 27 35.33 31.61 -28.20
C GLY A 27 35.34 31.41 -29.72
N LEU A 28 35.08 32.51 -30.44
CA LEU A 28 35.37 32.77 -31.85
C LEU A 28 34.61 31.94 -32.92
N GLY A 29 33.65 32.61 -33.57
CA GLY A 29 33.48 32.51 -35.03
C GLY A 29 32.40 31.56 -35.57
N LEU A 30 31.20 32.14 -35.78
CA LEU A 30 30.21 31.84 -36.83
C LEU A 30 29.44 30.49 -36.84
N ARG A 31 28.11 30.68 -36.69
CA ARG A 31 26.95 29.87 -37.11
C ARG A 31 26.63 28.57 -36.34
N SER A 32 25.58 28.61 -35.52
CA SER A 32 24.28 27.94 -35.80
C SER A 32 23.38 27.86 -34.54
N GLY A 33 22.06 28.09 -34.74
CA GLY A 33 20.93 27.46 -34.04
C GLY A 33 20.67 27.81 -32.55
N PRO A 34 19.40 28.02 -32.13
CA PRO A 34 19.08 28.31 -30.74
C PRO A 34 18.99 27.02 -29.92
N TYR A 35 19.87 26.83 -28.94
CA TYR A 35 19.61 25.88 -27.85
C TYR A 35 18.93 26.64 -26.72
N LYS A 36 17.63 26.37 -26.54
CA LYS A 36 16.84 26.87 -25.40
C LYS A 36 16.52 25.67 -24.51
N VAL A 37 17.05 25.66 -23.30
CA VAL A 37 16.52 24.82 -22.22
C VAL A 37 15.50 25.69 -21.48
N VAL A 38 14.22 25.34 -21.56
CA VAL A 38 13.15 25.97 -20.79
C VAL A 38 12.62 24.92 -19.83
N VAL A 39 12.78 25.15 -18.52
CA VAL A 39 12.11 24.38 -17.48
C VAL A 39 10.82 25.11 -17.15
N GLN A 40 9.68 24.53 -17.50
CA GLN A 40 8.36 25.08 -17.17
C GLN A 40 7.74 24.27 -16.02
N VAL A 41 7.46 24.94 -14.92
CA VAL A 41 6.68 24.42 -13.78
C VAL A 41 5.36 25.19 -13.77
N GLN A 42 4.22 24.51 -13.79
CA GLN A 42 2.91 25.16 -13.68
C GLN A 42 2.04 24.42 -12.66
N CYS A 43 1.44 25.17 -11.74
CA CYS A 43 0.32 24.77 -10.90
C CYS A 43 -0.71 25.93 -10.88
N THR A 44 -1.99 25.63 -11.05
CA THR A 44 -3.14 26.57 -11.20
C THR A 44 -3.78 26.88 -9.82
N ASP A 45 -4.49 28.01 -9.58
CA ASP A 45 -5.83 28.34 -10.09
C ASP A 45 -6.16 29.86 -10.26
N ASN A 46 -7.28 30.11 -10.97
CA ASN A 46 -7.71 31.27 -11.79
C ASN A 46 -8.62 32.28 -11.02
N PRO A 47 -8.93 33.52 -11.53
CA PRO A 47 -9.92 33.67 -12.60
C PRO A 47 -9.63 34.73 -13.69
N LEU A 48 -10.33 34.53 -14.79
CA LEU A 48 -10.36 35.27 -16.05
C LEU A 48 -10.56 36.80 -15.96
N ARG A 49 -9.81 37.54 -16.79
CA ARG A 49 -10.30 38.71 -17.54
C ARG A 49 -9.64 38.77 -18.93
N GLN A 50 -10.48 38.90 -19.96
CA GLN A 50 -10.17 38.98 -21.40
C GLN A 50 -9.18 40.09 -21.74
N VAL A 51 -8.32 39.90 -22.77
CA VAL A 51 -8.35 40.63 -24.06
C VAL A 51 -7.64 39.81 -25.18
N SER A 52 -8.43 39.50 -26.23
CA SER A 52 -8.16 39.16 -27.65
C SER A 52 -7.09 38.14 -28.10
N GLY A 53 -7.54 37.05 -28.78
CA GLY A 53 -6.81 36.47 -29.94
C GLY A 53 -6.79 34.93 -30.10
N ARG A 54 -7.88 34.31 -30.58
CA ARG A 54 -8.07 33.00 -31.25
C ARG A 54 -6.99 31.86 -31.15
N THR A 55 -7.37 30.81 -30.39
CA THR A 55 -7.35 29.32 -30.54
C THR A 55 -6.57 28.57 -31.67
N ARG A 56 -5.74 27.55 -31.32
CA ARG A 56 -5.93 26.05 -31.47
C ARG A 56 -4.60 25.24 -31.42
N LEU A 57 -4.68 24.04 -30.83
CA LEU A 57 -3.65 22.98 -30.61
C LEU A 57 -3.12 22.28 -31.88
N ALA A 58 -1.87 21.75 -31.83
CA ALA A 58 -1.45 20.44 -32.40
C ALA A 58 -0.05 19.95 -31.90
N CYS A 59 0.14 18.63 -31.81
CA CYS A 59 1.28 17.84 -31.27
C CYS A 59 2.57 17.77 -32.14
N CYS A 60 3.71 17.36 -31.53
CA CYS A 60 4.53 16.18 -31.91
C CYS A 60 5.79 15.97 -31.00
N LEU A 61 6.07 14.72 -30.63
CA LEU A 61 7.29 14.21 -29.98
C LEU A 61 8.09 13.38 -31.00
N THR A 62 9.42 13.48 -30.99
CA THR A 62 10.33 12.53 -31.69
C THR A 62 11.45 12.07 -30.78
N ARG A 63 11.66 10.75 -30.70
CA ARG A 63 12.82 10.07 -30.08
C ARG A 63 14.02 10.13 -31.04
N GLY A 64 15.23 10.31 -30.50
CA GLY A 64 16.50 10.01 -31.17
C GLY A 64 17.34 9.07 -30.32
N VAL A 65 17.90 8.02 -30.92
CA VAL A 65 18.89 7.10 -30.36
C VAL A 65 20.25 7.49 -30.93
N PHE A 66 21.32 7.47 -30.11
CA PHE A 66 22.70 7.64 -30.58
C PHE A 66 23.48 6.33 -30.38
N ASP A 67 24.32 6.02 -31.37
CA ASP A 67 25.16 4.82 -31.46
C ASP A 67 26.64 5.27 -31.41
N LEU A 68 27.47 4.68 -30.55
CA LEU A 68 28.92 4.93 -30.49
C LEU A 68 29.70 3.62 -30.37
N SER A 69 30.69 3.42 -31.25
CA SER A 69 31.51 2.20 -31.34
C SER A 69 32.60 2.14 -30.25
N PRO A 70 32.95 0.95 -29.71
CA PRO A 70 33.84 0.81 -28.57
C PRO A 70 35.31 0.63 -28.95
N SER A 71 36.11 1.70 -29.00
CA SER A 71 37.58 1.61 -28.98
C SER A 71 38.33 2.96 -28.85
N GLN A 72 38.04 3.78 -27.82
CA GLN A 72 38.92 4.89 -27.44
C GLN A 72 38.93 5.12 -25.92
N LEU A 73 40.12 5.22 -25.32
CA LEU A 73 40.33 5.59 -23.91
C LEU A 73 40.49 7.11 -23.84
N ILE A 74 39.63 7.77 -23.06
CA ILE A 74 39.72 9.21 -22.75
C ILE A 74 40.15 9.33 -21.29
N GLN A 75 41.23 10.08 -21.04
CA GLN A 75 41.71 10.34 -19.69
C GLN A 75 41.42 11.80 -19.31
N LEU A 76 40.63 12.01 -18.25
CA LEU A 76 40.30 13.33 -17.71
C LEU A 76 41.21 13.62 -16.51
N ASN A 77 41.94 14.73 -16.56
CA ASN A 77 42.77 15.19 -15.44
C ASN A 77 42.09 16.38 -14.76
N LEU A 78 41.82 16.24 -13.46
CA LEU A 78 41.25 17.32 -12.63
C LEU A 78 42.34 18.34 -12.28
N GLY A 79 42.20 19.57 -12.78
CA GLY A 79 43.02 20.70 -12.39
C GLY A 79 42.56 21.35 -11.08
N SER A 80 43.27 22.41 -10.67
CA SER A 80 43.02 23.11 -9.39
C SER A 80 41.65 23.80 -9.32
N LEU A 81 40.91 23.59 -8.22
CA LEU A 81 39.73 24.38 -7.86
C LEU A 81 40.17 25.70 -7.22
N ARG A 82 39.71 26.84 -7.75
CA ARG A 82 39.93 28.15 -7.10
C ARG A 82 38.59 28.79 -6.76
N VAL A 83 38.48 29.22 -5.51
CA VAL A 83 37.35 29.98 -4.98
C VAL A 83 37.81 31.42 -4.78
N ARG A 84 37.13 32.38 -5.41
CA ARG A 84 37.33 33.81 -5.14
C ARG A 84 36.01 34.43 -4.74
N ALA A 85 36.01 35.13 -3.61
CA ALA A 85 34.94 36.04 -3.26
C ALA A 85 35.20 37.38 -3.94
N VAL A 86 34.22 37.90 -4.67
CA VAL A 86 34.26 39.24 -5.27
C VAL A 86 32.88 39.86 -5.08
N ASP A 87 32.84 40.99 -4.38
CA ASP A 87 31.67 41.84 -4.06
C ASP A 87 30.32 41.11 -4.05
N GLN A 88 29.95 40.62 -2.85
CA GLN A 88 28.67 40.00 -2.51
C GLN A 88 28.29 38.76 -3.35
N SER A 89 29.23 38.17 -4.10
CA SER A 89 29.04 36.92 -4.82
C SER A 89 30.21 35.94 -4.66
N VAL A 90 29.91 34.64 -4.74
CA VAL A 90 30.92 33.57 -4.73
C VAL A 90 31.10 33.07 -6.17
N ALA A 91 32.32 33.22 -6.70
CA ALA A 91 32.68 32.68 -8.01
C ALA A 91 33.52 31.40 -7.84
N LEU A 92 33.02 30.31 -8.41
CA LEU A 92 33.72 29.01 -8.49
C LEU A 92 34.22 28.81 -9.93
N SER A 93 35.54 28.64 -10.08
CA SER A 93 36.16 28.30 -11.35
C SER A 93 36.82 26.92 -11.25
N LEU A 94 36.39 26.00 -12.10
CA LEU A 94 36.95 24.66 -12.26
C LEU A 94 37.66 24.57 -13.61
N ALA A 95 38.93 24.19 -13.62
CA ALA A 95 39.69 23.95 -14.84
C ALA A 95 39.80 22.44 -15.11
N LEU A 96 39.32 22.00 -16.27
CA LEU A 96 39.42 20.60 -16.73
C LEU A 96 40.27 20.56 -18.01
N SER A 97 41.26 19.68 -18.05
CA SER A 97 42.01 19.36 -19.27
C SER A 97 41.70 17.95 -19.74
N VAL A 98 41.61 17.77 -21.05
CA VAL A 98 41.33 16.49 -21.70
C VAL A 98 42.52 16.15 -22.59
N THR A 99 43.19 15.03 -22.32
CA THR A 99 44.24 14.52 -23.19
C THR A 99 43.76 13.25 -23.90
N ARG A 100 44.00 13.19 -25.22
CA ARG A 100 43.73 12.03 -26.06
C ARG A 100 45.05 11.32 -26.35
N SER A 101 45.17 10.04 -25.99
CA SER A 101 46.27 9.20 -26.46
C SER A 101 45.74 8.20 -27.50
N GLY A 102 46.32 8.22 -28.70
CA GLY A 102 46.03 7.25 -29.76
C GLY A 102 47.11 6.17 -29.78
N ALA A 103 46.72 4.90 -29.77
CA ALA A 103 47.63 3.81 -30.08
C ALA A 103 47.67 3.61 -31.60
N SER A 104 48.80 3.90 -32.26
CA SER A 104 49.09 3.44 -33.62
C SER A 104 50.06 2.26 -33.57
N GLN A 105 49.74 1.18 -34.28
CA GLN A 105 50.72 0.14 -34.58
C GLN A 105 51.81 0.74 -35.48
N GLY A 106 53.03 0.85 -34.94
CA GLY A 106 54.23 1.25 -35.67
C GLY A 106 54.36 2.75 -35.95
N GLY A 107 55.26 3.42 -35.23
CA GLY A 107 55.66 4.82 -35.47
C GLY A 107 55.20 5.80 -34.40
N SER A 108 56.11 6.67 -33.97
CA SER A 108 56.03 7.65 -32.88
C SER A 108 54.66 8.34 -32.66
N VAL A 109 54.18 8.32 -31.41
CA VAL A 109 52.98 9.04 -30.94
C VAL A 109 53.25 10.55 -30.95
N ILE A 110 52.43 11.31 -31.67
CA ILE A 110 52.39 12.79 -31.59
C ILE A 110 51.27 13.16 -30.63
N GLU A 111 51.61 13.70 -29.46
CA GLU A 111 50.64 14.33 -28.55
C GLU A 111 50.16 15.66 -29.15
N ARG A 112 48.85 15.82 -29.34
CA ARG A 112 48.23 17.13 -29.60
C ARG A 112 47.33 17.50 -28.43
N GLU A 113 47.73 18.52 -27.68
CA GLU A 113 46.86 19.18 -26.71
C GLU A 113 45.73 19.93 -27.44
N THR A 114 44.49 19.79 -26.95
CA THR A 114 43.36 20.64 -27.36
C THR A 114 43.03 21.62 -26.23
N PRO A 115 42.52 22.83 -26.53
CA PRO A 115 42.36 23.88 -25.53
C PRO A 115 41.35 23.49 -24.45
N ALA A 116 41.67 23.80 -23.18
CA ALA A 116 40.81 23.56 -22.03
C ALA A 116 39.46 24.30 -22.15
N GLN A 117 38.35 23.60 -21.87
CA GLN A 117 37.03 24.22 -21.78
C GLN A 117 36.81 24.77 -20.36
N GLN A 118 36.45 26.06 -20.25
CA GLN A 118 36.13 26.71 -18.98
C GLN A 118 34.62 26.88 -18.82
N TRP A 119 34.12 26.51 -17.65
CA TRP A 119 32.73 26.68 -17.24
C TRP A 119 32.67 27.65 -16.06
N HIS A 120 31.73 28.60 -16.10
CA HIS A 120 31.51 29.55 -15.01
C HIS A 120 30.10 29.38 -14.44
N MET A 121 30.01 29.28 -13.12
CA MET A 121 28.75 29.24 -12.38
C MET A 121 28.66 30.49 -11.52
N LYS A 122 27.58 31.26 -11.66
CA LYS A 122 27.31 32.46 -10.86
C LYS A 122 26.02 32.25 -10.06
N ILE A 123 26.14 32.34 -8.74
CA ILE A 123 25.00 32.33 -7.82
C ILE A 123 24.88 33.76 -7.27
N VAL A 124 23.70 34.37 -7.42
CA VAL A 124 23.41 35.72 -6.90
C VAL A 124 22.34 35.57 -5.83
N GLU A 125 22.64 36.06 -4.62
CA GLU A 125 21.73 36.07 -3.47
C GLU A 125 21.50 37.52 -3.06
N ASP A 126 20.25 37.89 -2.80
CA ASP A 126 19.87 39.23 -2.37
C ASP A 126 19.67 39.22 -0.85
N ASP A 127 20.61 39.85 -0.13
CA ASP A 127 20.65 40.20 1.30
C ASP A 127 21.69 39.45 2.20
N SER A 128 22.30 40.24 3.09
CA SER A 128 23.67 40.10 3.61
C SER A 128 23.80 39.43 4.99
N SER A 129 22.89 38.53 5.38
CA SER A 129 22.91 37.97 6.74
C SER A 129 22.57 36.48 6.84
N VAL A 130 23.40 35.59 6.29
CA VAL A 130 23.43 34.17 6.67
C VAL A 130 24.87 33.63 6.60
N ARG A 131 25.32 32.92 7.63
CA ARG A 131 26.59 32.18 7.64
C ARG A 131 26.49 30.98 6.69
N CYS A 132 27.48 30.80 5.82
CA CYS A 132 27.64 29.60 4.98
C CYS A 132 27.74 28.35 5.85
N ASP A 133 26.66 27.58 5.97
CA ASP A 133 26.68 26.23 6.55
C ASP A 133 25.92 25.25 5.63
N THR A 134 26.57 24.10 5.40
CA THR A 134 26.14 22.80 4.81
C THR A 134 25.31 22.77 3.52
N PHE A 135 24.27 23.60 3.38
CA PHE A 135 23.30 23.54 2.29
C PHE A 135 23.90 23.87 0.91
N LEU A 136 24.86 24.80 0.86
CA LEU A 136 25.56 25.14 -0.38
C LEU A 136 26.48 24.01 -0.87
N MET A 137 27.07 23.23 0.05
CA MET A 137 27.91 22.08 -0.32
C MET A 137 27.08 20.91 -0.84
N ASP A 138 25.87 20.71 -0.32
CA ASP A 138 24.97 19.67 -0.83
C ASP A 138 24.49 19.98 -2.25
N ILE A 139 24.21 21.25 -2.56
CA ILE A 139 23.83 21.68 -3.93
C ILE A 139 25.00 21.50 -4.90
N VAL A 140 26.22 21.86 -4.49
CA VAL A 140 27.42 21.68 -5.33
C VAL A 140 27.72 20.20 -5.55
N CYS A 141 27.61 19.36 -4.53
CA CYS A 141 27.79 17.91 -4.63
C CYS A 141 26.73 17.24 -5.52
N TRP A 142 25.46 17.66 -5.41
CA TRP A 142 24.38 17.15 -6.24
C TRP A 142 24.51 17.58 -7.71
N THR A 143 24.90 18.83 -7.94
CA THR A 143 25.11 19.33 -9.31
C THR A 143 26.31 18.65 -9.97
N LEU A 144 27.39 18.43 -9.22
CA LEU A 144 28.54 17.63 -9.70
C LEU A 144 28.15 16.17 -9.94
N PHE A 145 27.32 15.57 -9.09
CA PHE A 145 26.82 14.20 -9.28
C PHE A 145 25.94 14.07 -10.54
N LEU A 146 25.07 15.04 -10.81
CA LEU A 146 24.23 15.06 -12.01
C LEU A 146 25.06 15.24 -13.29
N ILE A 147 26.09 16.08 -13.25
CA ILE A 147 27.02 16.23 -14.37
C ILE A 147 27.81 14.92 -14.59
N TYR A 148 28.29 14.27 -13.52
CA TYR A 148 29.06 13.02 -13.60
C TYR A 148 28.23 11.78 -13.98
N SER A 149 26.97 11.71 -13.55
CA SER A 149 26.08 10.57 -13.86
C SER A 149 25.51 10.63 -15.28
N SER A 150 25.60 11.77 -15.96
CA SER A 150 25.17 11.96 -17.35
C SER A 150 26.21 11.53 -18.40
N THR A 151 27.44 11.15 -17.99
CA THR A 151 28.47 10.64 -18.90
C THR A 151 28.62 9.12 -18.76
N GLU A 152 28.17 8.35 -19.76
CA GLU A 152 28.20 6.86 -19.81
C GLU A 152 29.62 6.25 -19.98
N ILE A 153 30.62 6.68 -19.20
CA ILE A 153 32.03 6.26 -19.42
C ILE A 153 32.76 5.85 -18.12
N MET A 154 32.09 5.28 -17.10
CA MET A 154 32.81 4.82 -15.89
C MET A 154 32.36 3.46 -15.37
N SER A 155 33.34 2.60 -15.04
CA SER A 155 33.10 1.30 -14.41
C SER A 155 32.67 1.43 -12.94
N ALA A 156 31.90 0.46 -12.45
CA ALA A 156 31.36 0.42 -11.08
C ALA A 156 32.43 0.40 -9.96
N ALA A 157 33.70 0.14 -10.29
CA ALA A 157 34.82 0.23 -9.34
C ALA A 157 35.20 1.69 -9.05
N THR A 158 35.18 2.54 -10.09
CA THR A 158 35.59 3.94 -10.00
C THR A 158 34.52 4.80 -9.30
N GLN A 159 33.24 4.47 -9.49
CA GLN A 159 32.13 5.07 -8.74
C GLN A 159 32.26 4.82 -7.22
N ARG A 160 32.71 3.61 -6.81
CA ARG A 160 32.90 3.26 -5.40
C ARG A 160 34.07 4.00 -4.75
N GLN A 161 35.17 4.18 -5.47
CA GLN A 161 36.32 4.96 -5.00
C GLN A 161 35.95 6.44 -4.79
N PHE A 162 35.18 7.03 -5.71
CA PHE A 162 34.74 8.41 -5.61
C PHE A 162 33.83 8.67 -4.39
N VAL A 163 32.88 7.77 -4.12
CA VAL A 163 32.02 7.85 -2.92
C VAL A 163 32.84 7.69 -1.63
N GLN A 164 33.90 6.88 -1.64
CA GLN A 164 34.80 6.74 -0.49
C GLN A 164 35.63 8.00 -0.24
N SER A 165 36.13 8.66 -1.29
CA SER A 165 36.87 9.93 -1.16
C SER A 165 35.98 11.08 -0.66
N LEU A 166 34.72 11.16 -1.10
CA LEU A 166 33.74 12.13 -0.59
C LEU A 166 33.43 11.92 0.89
N ARG A 167 33.33 10.66 1.34
CA ARG A 167 33.16 10.32 2.76
C ARG A 167 34.38 10.71 3.61
N GLN A 168 35.60 10.59 3.07
CA GLN A 168 36.80 11.05 3.78
C GLN A 168 36.86 12.58 3.92
N LEU A 169 36.43 13.34 2.90
CA LEU A 169 36.37 14.80 2.97
C LEU A 169 35.33 15.30 3.99
N ALA A 170 34.19 14.61 4.12
CA ALA A 170 33.16 14.94 5.11
C ALA A 170 33.59 14.66 6.56
N LEU A 171 34.57 13.77 6.77
CA LEU A 171 35.07 13.40 8.10
C LEU A 171 36.27 14.25 8.56
N SER A 172 36.89 15.05 7.68
CA SER A 172 37.96 15.97 8.03
C SER A 172 37.45 17.40 8.26
N GLY A 173 36.65 17.59 9.32
CA GLY A 173 36.35 18.92 9.87
C GLY A 173 37.51 19.47 10.71
N PRO A 174 37.67 20.80 10.86
CA PRO A 174 38.87 21.41 11.39
C PRO A 174 39.08 21.16 12.89
N ALA A 175 40.35 21.02 13.26
CA ALA A 175 40.85 20.64 14.57
C ALA A 175 40.50 21.60 15.73
N LYS A 176 40.17 20.98 16.87
CA LYS A 176 40.24 21.41 18.28
C LYS A 176 40.73 22.84 18.57
N ARG A 177 39.85 23.67 19.16
CA ARG A 177 40.26 24.72 20.12
C ARG A 177 39.97 24.27 21.55
N LYS A 178 41.03 24.13 22.35
CA LYS A 178 40.98 23.93 23.80
C LYS A 178 40.43 25.19 24.47
N VAL A 179 39.45 25.04 25.35
CA VAL A 179 39.12 26.02 26.39
C VAL A 179 39.18 25.31 27.73
N SER A 180 39.93 25.91 28.65
CA SER A 180 40.31 25.41 29.96
C SER A 180 39.17 25.45 30.99
N LYS A 181 39.26 24.52 31.94
CA LYS A 181 38.51 24.43 33.21
C LYS A 181 38.35 25.79 33.89
N HIS A 182 37.19 26.02 34.52
CA HIS A 182 37.01 26.45 35.93
C HIS A 182 35.58 26.05 36.36
N GLY A 183 35.45 25.51 37.57
CA GLY A 183 34.28 24.75 38.01
C GLY A 183 33.18 25.55 38.70
N ALA A 184 32.04 24.89 38.90
CA ALA A 184 31.20 24.95 40.09
C ALA A 184 30.14 23.85 39.95
N GLY A 185 30.00 23.04 41.01
CA GLY A 185 29.09 21.90 41.04
C GLY A 185 27.63 22.32 40.97
N ILE A 186 26.88 21.66 40.09
CA ILE A 186 25.43 21.55 40.19
C ILE A 186 25.11 20.07 39.98
N THR A 187 24.68 19.43 41.05
CA THR A 187 24.07 18.09 41.07
C THR A 187 22.80 18.11 40.23
N CYS A 188 22.92 17.75 38.95
CA CYS A 188 21.75 17.49 38.12
C CYS A 188 21.32 16.04 38.38
N ALA A 189 20.27 15.88 39.17
CA ALA A 189 19.54 14.63 39.27
C ALA A 189 19.27 14.10 37.86
N ARG A 190 19.59 12.82 37.61
CA ARG A 190 19.17 12.11 36.40
C ARG A 190 17.64 12.07 36.40
N ALA A 191 17.02 13.10 35.84
CA ALA A 191 15.73 12.96 35.23
C ALA A 191 15.92 11.91 34.14
N LEU A 192 15.41 10.70 34.40
CA LEU A 192 15.07 9.74 33.36
C LEU A 192 14.02 10.43 32.49
N SER A 193 14.48 11.28 31.55
CA SER A 193 13.66 11.70 30.44
C SER A 193 13.32 10.43 29.70
N THR A 194 12.06 10.01 29.80
CA THR A 194 11.46 9.11 28.83
C THR A 194 11.66 9.77 27.47
N SER A 195 12.73 9.37 26.78
CA SER A 195 12.90 9.70 25.38
C SER A 195 11.70 9.09 24.68
N HIS A 196 10.67 9.90 24.46
CA HIS A 196 9.75 9.67 23.38
C HIS A 196 10.65 9.75 22.15
N SER A 197 11.16 8.61 21.70
CA SER A 197 11.75 8.52 20.37
C SER A 197 10.66 9.06 19.46
N CYS A 198 10.91 10.23 18.86
CA CYS A 198 10.10 10.73 17.77
C CYS A 198 10.32 9.73 16.64
N GLN A 199 9.58 8.62 16.69
CA GLN A 199 9.70 7.55 15.72
C GLN A 199 9.27 8.16 14.39
N ALA A 200 10.18 8.13 13.42
CA ALA A 200 9.93 8.75 12.13
C ALA A 200 8.64 8.17 11.55
N LYS A 201 7.79 9.02 10.98
CA LYS A 201 6.63 8.56 10.22
C LYS A 201 7.10 7.77 9.01
N GLU A 202 6.27 6.84 8.56
CA GLU A 202 6.54 6.08 7.34
C GLU A 202 6.63 7.03 6.13
N TYR A 203 7.62 6.79 5.26
CA TYR A 203 7.87 7.61 4.06
C TYR A 203 7.58 6.84 2.77
N ALA A 204 7.44 5.51 2.85
CA ALA A 204 7.22 4.65 1.69
C ALA A 204 6.10 3.62 1.93
N PHE A 205 5.46 3.20 0.85
CA PHE A 205 4.55 2.07 0.82
C PHE A 205 4.95 1.13 -0.32
N GLU A 206 4.59 -0.14 -0.18
CA GLU A 206 4.84 -1.18 -1.17
C GLU A 206 3.52 -1.79 -1.63
N MET A 207 3.23 -1.73 -2.93
CA MET A 207 2.10 -2.44 -3.51
C MET A 207 2.54 -3.84 -3.89
N ALA A 208 1.86 -4.85 -3.34
CA ALA A 208 2.05 -6.24 -3.72
C ALA A 208 0.71 -6.91 -3.95
N CYS A 209 0.60 -7.65 -5.06
CA CYS A 209 -0.59 -8.40 -5.44
C CYS A 209 -0.19 -9.74 -6.04
N SER A 210 -1.09 -10.72 -5.93
CA SER A 210 -0.98 -11.98 -6.66
C SER A 210 -1.09 -11.74 -8.16
N ASN A 211 -0.55 -12.65 -8.98
CA ASN A 211 -0.93 -12.71 -10.38
C ASN A 211 -2.41 -13.11 -10.45
N ILE A 212 -3.19 -12.45 -11.30
CA ILE A 212 -4.62 -12.72 -11.44
C ILE A 212 -4.89 -13.21 -12.86
N ARG A 213 -5.64 -14.30 -12.97
CA ARG A 213 -6.24 -14.74 -14.23
C ARG A 213 -7.75 -14.71 -14.10
N TYR A 214 -8.39 -14.08 -15.07
CA TYR A 214 -9.83 -13.93 -15.13
C TYR A 214 -10.36 -14.44 -16.47
N GLY A 215 -11.52 -15.10 -16.42
CA GLY A 215 -12.29 -15.42 -17.61
C GLY A 215 -13.22 -16.62 -17.40
N PRO A 216 -14.35 -16.72 -18.11
CA PRO A 216 -15.22 -17.89 -18.02
C PRO A 216 -14.47 -19.18 -18.38
N GLY A 217 -14.42 -20.14 -17.46
CA GLY A 217 -13.79 -21.44 -17.67
C GLY A 217 -12.27 -21.51 -17.44
N VAL A 218 -11.62 -20.45 -16.95
CA VAL A 218 -10.16 -20.43 -16.72
C VAL A 218 -9.68 -21.47 -15.71
N THR A 219 -10.55 -21.98 -14.83
CA THR A 219 -10.21 -23.06 -13.90
C THR A 219 -9.77 -24.34 -14.62
N LYS A 220 -10.15 -24.53 -15.88
CA LYS A 220 -9.72 -25.69 -16.70
C LYS A 220 -8.21 -25.70 -16.99
N GLU A 221 -7.50 -24.59 -16.77
CA GLU A 221 -6.06 -24.46 -17.01
C GLU A 221 -5.19 -24.91 -15.84
N ILE A 222 -5.77 -25.11 -14.65
CA ILE A 222 -5.02 -25.33 -13.40
C ILE A 222 -4.04 -26.50 -13.48
N GLY A 223 -4.41 -27.61 -14.13
CA GLY A 223 -3.51 -28.75 -14.31
C GLY A 223 -2.24 -28.41 -15.10
N MET A 224 -2.34 -27.49 -16.07
CA MET A 224 -1.18 -26.96 -16.78
C MET A 224 -0.40 -25.96 -15.92
N ASP A 225 -1.08 -25.10 -15.15
CA ASP A 225 -0.42 -24.17 -14.24
C ASP A 225 0.42 -24.89 -13.18
N VAL A 226 -0.13 -25.96 -12.60
CA VAL A 226 0.61 -26.81 -11.65
C VAL A 226 1.86 -27.40 -12.28
N LYS A 227 1.77 -27.91 -13.52
CA LYS A 227 2.94 -28.41 -14.26
C LYS A 227 3.98 -27.33 -14.49
N ASN A 228 3.56 -26.15 -14.91
CA ASN A 228 4.45 -25.03 -15.18
C ASN A 228 5.15 -24.53 -13.90
N LEU A 229 4.50 -24.64 -12.75
CA LEU A 229 5.07 -24.36 -11.43
C LEU A 229 5.91 -25.52 -10.87
N GLY A 230 6.02 -26.64 -11.59
CA GLY A 230 6.81 -27.81 -11.19
C GLY A 230 6.18 -28.65 -10.08
N GLY A 231 4.88 -28.48 -9.78
CA GLY A 231 4.18 -29.23 -8.74
C GLY A 231 4.02 -30.71 -9.11
N LYS A 232 4.31 -31.60 -8.16
CA LYS A 232 4.22 -33.06 -8.35
C LYS A 232 3.29 -33.71 -7.34
N ASN A 233 3.15 -33.15 -6.15
CA ASN A 233 2.33 -33.67 -5.08
C ASN A 233 1.50 -32.53 -4.49
N VAL A 234 0.28 -32.39 -4.98
CA VAL A 234 -0.57 -31.23 -4.74
C VAL A 234 -1.55 -31.46 -3.60
N CYS A 235 -1.65 -30.47 -2.71
CA CYS A 235 -2.76 -30.38 -1.78
C CYS A 235 -3.91 -29.59 -2.41
N VAL A 236 -5.07 -30.21 -2.62
CA VAL A 236 -6.29 -29.49 -3.01
C VAL A 236 -7.14 -29.30 -1.76
N MET A 237 -7.53 -28.07 -1.44
CA MET A 237 -8.37 -27.75 -0.29
C MET A 237 -9.70 -27.15 -0.71
N THR A 238 -10.78 -27.63 -0.11
CA THR A 238 -12.16 -27.17 -0.30
C THR A 238 -12.99 -27.38 0.97
N ASP A 239 -14.18 -26.80 1.03
CA ASP A 239 -15.19 -27.13 2.04
C ASP A 239 -16.12 -28.26 1.58
N PRO A 240 -16.86 -28.91 2.50
CA PRO A 240 -17.76 -30.01 2.18
C PRO A 240 -18.87 -29.64 1.19
N ASN A 241 -19.37 -28.39 1.22
CA ASN A 241 -20.47 -27.94 0.35
C ASN A 241 -20.01 -27.86 -1.10
N LEU A 242 -18.78 -27.38 -1.34
CA LEU A 242 -18.20 -27.24 -2.67
C LEU A 242 -17.62 -28.54 -3.23
N SER A 243 -17.29 -29.52 -2.38
CA SER A 243 -16.59 -30.76 -2.77
C SER A 243 -17.23 -31.50 -3.94
N GLN A 244 -18.56 -31.44 -4.06
CA GLN A 244 -19.34 -32.10 -5.12
C GLN A 244 -19.79 -31.17 -6.25
N LEU A 245 -19.45 -29.88 -6.17
CA LEU A 245 -19.87 -28.85 -7.12
C LEU A 245 -18.86 -28.65 -8.25
N GLN A 246 -19.32 -27.96 -9.29
CA GLN A 246 -18.55 -27.74 -10.52
C GLN A 246 -17.17 -27.09 -10.33
N PRO A 247 -16.95 -26.14 -9.38
CA PRO A 247 -15.63 -25.54 -9.19
C PRO A 247 -14.54 -26.58 -8.84
N VAL A 248 -14.86 -27.48 -7.91
CA VAL A 248 -13.94 -28.54 -7.46
C VAL A 248 -13.79 -29.58 -8.57
N LYS A 249 -14.89 -30.06 -9.16
CA LYS A 249 -14.86 -31.03 -10.27
C LYS A 249 -13.99 -30.56 -11.42
N THR A 250 -14.18 -29.32 -11.89
CA THR A 250 -13.39 -28.73 -12.98
C THR A 250 -11.90 -28.66 -12.63
N THR A 251 -11.58 -28.37 -11.38
CA THR A 251 -10.20 -28.36 -10.90
C THR A 251 -9.60 -29.77 -10.95
N LEU A 252 -10.27 -30.76 -10.35
CA LEU A 252 -9.79 -32.14 -10.30
C LEU A 252 -9.64 -32.76 -11.69
N GLU A 253 -10.63 -32.58 -12.56
CA GLU A 253 -10.57 -33.02 -13.96
C GLU A 253 -9.39 -32.40 -14.72
N SER A 254 -9.07 -31.13 -14.45
CA SER A 254 -7.90 -30.48 -15.03
C SER A 254 -6.59 -31.10 -14.52
N LEU A 255 -6.49 -31.39 -13.22
CA LEU A 255 -5.33 -32.07 -12.63
C LEU A 255 -5.15 -33.48 -13.22
N ASP A 256 -6.22 -34.27 -13.29
CA ASP A 256 -6.24 -35.62 -13.86
C ASP A 256 -5.83 -35.63 -15.33
N LYS A 257 -6.41 -34.74 -16.14
CA LYS A 257 -6.07 -34.59 -17.56
C LYS A 257 -4.58 -34.35 -17.78
N HIS A 258 -3.92 -33.67 -16.85
CA HIS A 258 -2.49 -33.40 -16.92
C HIS A 258 -1.65 -34.44 -16.15
N GLY A 259 -2.25 -35.45 -15.52
CA GLY A 259 -1.51 -36.48 -14.76
C GLY A 259 -0.81 -35.91 -13.53
N VAL A 260 -1.39 -34.90 -12.89
CA VAL A 260 -0.89 -34.33 -11.63
C VAL A 260 -1.37 -35.22 -10.48
N ASN A 261 -0.46 -35.67 -9.62
CA ASN A 261 -0.82 -36.36 -8.40
C ASN A 261 -1.27 -35.35 -7.32
N TYR A 262 -2.44 -35.59 -6.73
CA TYR A 262 -3.01 -34.71 -5.72
C TYR A 262 -3.72 -35.49 -4.60
N LYS A 263 -3.92 -34.83 -3.46
CA LYS A 263 -4.83 -35.27 -2.40
C LYS A 263 -5.80 -34.16 -2.05
N LEU A 264 -7.06 -34.52 -1.87
CA LEU A 264 -8.14 -33.61 -1.49
C LEU A 264 -8.28 -33.55 0.04
N PHE A 265 -8.32 -32.34 0.57
CA PHE A 265 -8.81 -32.02 1.90
C PHE A 265 -10.11 -31.21 1.75
N ASP A 266 -11.24 -31.86 2.02
CA ASP A 266 -12.59 -31.33 1.82
C ASP A 266 -13.26 -30.90 3.13
N LYS A 267 -12.47 -30.67 4.18
CA LYS A 267 -12.95 -30.40 5.55
C LYS A 267 -12.72 -28.96 5.98
N CYS A 268 -12.47 -28.03 5.06
CA CYS A 268 -12.41 -26.61 5.40
C CYS A 268 -13.77 -26.17 5.97
N ARG A 269 -13.73 -25.51 7.12
CA ARG A 269 -14.92 -25.01 7.80
C ARG A 269 -15.18 -23.56 7.40
N VAL A 270 -16.45 -23.20 7.24
CA VAL A 270 -16.87 -21.79 7.16
C VAL A 270 -16.51 -21.10 8.48
N GLU A 271 -15.91 -19.91 8.42
CA GLU A 271 -15.27 -19.26 9.57
C GLU A 271 -14.29 -20.22 10.26
N PRO A 272 -13.09 -20.46 9.70
CA PRO A 272 -12.20 -21.50 10.21
C PRO A 272 -11.83 -21.19 11.67
N SER A 273 -11.68 -22.23 12.49
CA SER A 273 -11.17 -22.10 13.85
C SER A 273 -9.72 -22.54 13.95
N ASP A 274 -9.05 -22.21 15.05
CA ASP A 274 -7.70 -22.67 15.34
C ASP A 274 -7.59 -24.20 15.26
N GLN A 275 -8.58 -24.93 15.77
CA GLN A 275 -8.67 -26.39 15.65
C GLN A 275 -8.76 -26.87 14.19
N SER A 276 -9.64 -26.31 13.35
CA SER A 276 -9.73 -26.71 11.94
C SER A 276 -8.49 -26.35 11.14
N LEU A 277 -7.81 -25.25 11.50
CA LEU A 277 -6.51 -24.91 10.92
C LEU A 277 -5.46 -25.96 11.28
N LYS A 278 -5.35 -26.35 12.55
CA LYS A 278 -4.43 -27.40 13.02
C LYS A 278 -4.66 -28.71 12.28
N GLU A 279 -5.91 -29.10 12.05
CA GLU A 279 -6.24 -30.30 11.27
C GLU A 279 -5.74 -30.24 9.81
N ALA A 280 -5.90 -29.09 9.14
CA ALA A 280 -5.39 -28.88 7.78
C ALA A 280 -3.85 -28.84 7.73
N ILE A 281 -3.21 -28.29 8.77
CA ILE A 281 -1.75 -28.28 8.94
C ILE A 281 -1.24 -29.71 9.12
N ASP A 282 -1.86 -30.51 9.99
CA ASP A 282 -1.48 -31.90 10.23
C ASP A 282 -1.62 -32.76 8.97
N PHE A 283 -2.72 -32.57 8.22
CA PHE A 283 -2.90 -33.21 6.92
C PHE A 283 -1.76 -32.86 5.96
N SER A 284 -1.37 -31.58 5.92
CA SER A 284 -0.30 -31.10 5.03
C SER A 284 1.08 -31.64 5.41
N ASN A 285 1.37 -31.72 6.72
CA ASN A 285 2.62 -32.28 7.24
C ASN A 285 2.78 -33.77 6.93
N LYS A 286 1.69 -34.55 7.00
CA LYS A 286 1.70 -36.01 6.73
C LYS A 286 2.01 -36.37 5.29
N HIS A 287 1.76 -35.47 4.35
CA HIS A 287 1.79 -35.78 2.92
C HIS A 287 2.87 -35.05 2.13
N GLN A 288 3.64 -34.13 2.74
CA GLN A 288 4.79 -33.46 2.09
C GLN A 288 4.44 -32.86 0.73
N PHE A 289 3.36 -32.06 0.68
CA PHE A 289 2.94 -31.39 -0.54
C PHE A 289 3.97 -30.33 -0.98
N ASP A 290 4.11 -30.17 -2.29
CA ASP A 290 5.00 -29.19 -2.92
C ASP A 290 4.26 -28.01 -3.56
N LEU A 291 2.93 -28.08 -3.69
CA LEU A 291 2.06 -27.02 -4.18
C LEU A 291 0.66 -27.14 -3.56
N PHE A 292 0.01 -26.01 -3.36
CA PHE A 292 -1.35 -25.92 -2.84
C PHE A 292 -2.32 -25.35 -3.87
N VAL A 293 -3.54 -25.90 -3.91
CA VAL A 293 -4.67 -25.38 -4.68
C VAL A 293 -5.85 -25.21 -3.72
N ALA A 294 -6.30 -23.97 -3.51
CA ALA A 294 -7.50 -23.67 -2.74
C ALA A 294 -8.67 -23.44 -3.70
N VAL A 295 -9.79 -24.13 -3.52
CA VAL A 295 -11.01 -23.92 -4.30
C VAL A 295 -12.14 -23.61 -3.35
N GLY A 296 -12.51 -22.33 -3.24
CA GLY A 296 -13.56 -21.94 -2.31
C GLY A 296 -13.68 -20.44 -2.05
N GLY A 297 -14.42 -20.11 -1.00
CA GLY A 297 -14.48 -18.74 -0.48
C GLY A 297 -13.27 -18.41 0.40
N GLY A 298 -13.34 -17.28 1.11
CA GLY A 298 -12.27 -16.83 2.02
C GLY A 298 -11.85 -17.88 3.05
N SER A 299 -12.80 -18.61 3.65
CA SER A 299 -12.50 -19.63 4.66
C SER A 299 -11.61 -20.77 4.15
N VAL A 300 -11.83 -21.24 2.92
CA VAL A 300 -11.00 -22.28 2.28
C VAL A 300 -9.61 -21.72 1.99
N MET A 301 -9.54 -20.53 1.39
CA MET A 301 -8.27 -19.90 1.04
C MET A 301 -7.43 -19.61 2.29
N ASP A 302 -8.04 -19.11 3.36
CA ASP A 302 -7.37 -18.80 4.62
C ASP A 302 -6.87 -20.07 5.31
N THR A 303 -7.66 -21.15 5.26
CA THR A 303 -7.23 -22.47 5.76
C THR A 303 -6.03 -22.99 4.98
N CYS A 304 -6.06 -22.87 3.66
CA CYS A 304 -4.99 -23.30 2.77
C CYS A 304 -3.69 -22.50 2.98
N LYS A 305 -3.80 -21.17 3.17
CA LYS A 305 -2.65 -20.30 3.51
C LYS A 305 -2.00 -20.72 4.82
N ALA A 306 -2.78 -20.99 5.86
CA ALA A 306 -2.24 -21.46 7.14
C ALA A 306 -1.56 -22.83 7.00
N ALA A 307 -2.21 -23.78 6.33
CA ALA A 307 -1.65 -25.10 6.07
C ALA A 307 -0.32 -25.04 5.30
N ASN A 308 -0.24 -24.18 4.27
CA ASN A 308 0.98 -23.95 3.51
C ASN A 308 2.08 -23.30 4.38
N LEU A 309 1.74 -22.26 5.14
CA LEU A 309 2.67 -21.55 6.01
C LEU A 309 3.36 -22.49 7.01
N PHE A 310 2.58 -23.25 7.78
CA PHE A 310 3.09 -24.11 8.84
C PHE A 310 3.71 -25.40 8.30
N SER A 311 3.20 -25.96 7.19
CA SER A 311 3.86 -27.13 6.57
C SER A 311 5.17 -26.78 5.85
N SER A 312 5.44 -25.49 5.64
CA SER A 312 6.74 -25.00 5.15
C SER A 312 7.71 -24.69 6.30
N LYS A 313 7.25 -24.73 7.56
CA LYS A 313 8.05 -24.56 8.77
C LYS A 313 7.50 -25.43 9.92
N PRO A 314 7.68 -26.77 9.87
CA PRO A 314 7.02 -27.70 10.79
C PRO A 314 7.41 -27.54 12.27
N ASP A 315 8.50 -26.85 12.56
CA ASP A 315 9.00 -26.55 13.92
C ASP A 315 8.43 -25.25 14.52
N ALA A 316 7.62 -24.49 13.78
CA ALA A 316 6.98 -23.28 14.29
C ALA A 316 5.80 -23.61 15.22
N GLU A 317 5.65 -22.83 16.29
CA GLU A 317 4.46 -22.90 17.15
C GLU A 317 3.28 -22.17 16.48
N PHE A 318 2.06 -22.66 16.69
CA PHE A 318 0.86 -22.10 16.07
C PHE A 318 0.70 -20.58 16.32
N LEU A 319 1.07 -20.10 17.52
CA LEU A 319 0.95 -18.68 17.89
C LEU A 319 2.13 -17.80 17.42
N ASP A 320 3.17 -18.35 16.79
CA ASP A 320 4.33 -17.57 16.33
C ASP A 320 3.94 -16.49 15.33
N PHE A 321 3.13 -16.86 14.33
CA PHE A 321 2.74 -15.95 13.24
C PHE A 321 1.39 -15.25 13.47
N VAL A 322 0.65 -15.64 14.50
CA VAL A 322 -0.64 -15.02 14.85
C VAL A 322 -0.42 -13.57 15.26
N ASN A 323 -1.25 -12.66 14.76
CA ASN A 323 -1.09 -11.22 14.95
C ASN A 323 -1.00 -10.85 16.45
N ALA A 324 -0.06 -9.97 16.79
CA ALA A 324 0.02 -9.36 18.11
C ALA A 324 -1.19 -8.44 18.37
N PRO A 325 -1.68 -8.31 19.61
CA PRO A 325 -1.12 -8.85 20.85
C PRO A 325 -1.58 -10.27 21.23
N ILE A 326 -2.41 -10.92 20.40
CA ILE A 326 -2.94 -12.26 20.67
C ILE A 326 -1.87 -13.34 20.49
N GLY A 327 -1.12 -13.28 19.38
CA GLY A 327 0.05 -14.11 19.13
C GLY A 327 1.36 -13.31 19.18
N LYS A 328 2.46 -13.91 18.72
CA LYS A 328 3.79 -13.27 18.72
C LYS A 328 4.01 -12.33 17.54
N GLY A 329 3.18 -12.40 16.48
CA GLY A 329 3.26 -11.54 15.30
C GLY A 329 4.60 -11.61 14.56
N MET A 330 5.28 -12.77 14.59
CA MET A 330 6.61 -12.91 14.03
C MET A 330 6.58 -12.78 12.50
N PRO A 331 7.60 -12.16 11.88
CA PRO A 331 7.71 -12.09 10.42
C PRO A 331 7.93 -13.49 9.81
N VAL A 332 7.28 -13.76 8.69
CA VAL A 332 7.46 -15.00 7.91
C VAL A 332 8.71 -14.86 7.05
N LYS A 333 9.83 -15.43 7.50
CA LYS A 333 11.15 -15.34 6.83
C LYS A 333 11.45 -16.52 5.91
N HIS A 334 10.76 -17.65 6.08
CA HIS A 334 10.92 -18.81 5.20
C HIS A 334 10.07 -18.67 3.94
N THR A 335 10.47 -19.38 2.89
CA THR A 335 9.68 -19.49 1.66
C THR A 335 8.51 -20.45 1.87
N VAL A 336 7.30 -20.04 1.52
CA VAL A 336 6.13 -20.93 1.47
C VAL A 336 6.02 -21.54 0.06
N LYS A 337 5.30 -22.66 -0.06
CA LYS A 337 5.09 -23.32 -1.36
C LYS A 337 4.16 -22.49 -2.26
N PRO A 338 4.18 -22.68 -3.60
CA PRO A 338 3.23 -22.03 -4.48
C PRO A 338 1.78 -22.34 -4.11
N LEU A 339 0.91 -21.35 -4.24
CA LEU A 339 -0.53 -21.46 -3.98
C LEU A 339 -1.32 -20.91 -5.17
N ILE A 340 -2.19 -21.75 -5.74
CA ILE A 340 -3.23 -21.33 -6.69
C ILE A 340 -4.55 -21.20 -5.92
N ALA A 341 -5.19 -20.04 -5.96
CA ALA A 341 -6.43 -19.76 -5.24
C ALA A 341 -7.58 -19.51 -6.22
N VAL A 342 -8.59 -20.38 -6.23
CA VAL A 342 -9.78 -20.29 -7.07
C VAL A 342 -10.93 -19.73 -6.24
N ALA A 343 -11.33 -18.50 -6.56
CA ALA A 343 -12.44 -17.84 -5.87
C ALA A 343 -13.79 -18.41 -6.35
N THR A 344 -14.66 -18.72 -5.39
CA THR A 344 -16.05 -19.16 -5.65
C THR A 344 -17.11 -18.22 -5.05
N THR A 345 -16.65 -17.14 -4.40
CA THR A 345 -17.48 -16.09 -3.82
C THR A 345 -16.96 -14.72 -4.24
N ALA A 346 -17.84 -13.78 -4.59
CA ALA A 346 -17.46 -12.37 -4.77
C ALA A 346 -17.58 -11.63 -3.43
N GLY A 347 -16.51 -11.66 -2.62
CA GLY A 347 -16.47 -10.96 -1.33
C GLY A 347 -15.08 -10.67 -0.81
N THR A 348 -14.40 -11.70 -0.29
CA THR A 348 -13.22 -11.51 0.57
C THR A 348 -11.97 -11.02 -0.14
N GLY A 349 -11.86 -11.19 -1.47
CA GLY A 349 -10.63 -10.94 -2.22
C GLY A 349 -9.42 -11.75 -1.72
N SER A 350 -9.65 -12.86 -0.99
CA SER A 350 -8.58 -13.62 -0.33
C SER A 350 -7.58 -14.22 -1.33
N GLU A 351 -7.97 -14.36 -2.60
CA GLU A 351 -7.10 -14.75 -3.70
C GLU A 351 -5.98 -13.73 -4.02
N THR A 352 -6.08 -12.51 -3.48
CA THR A 352 -5.10 -11.41 -3.70
C THR A 352 -4.35 -10.99 -2.43
N THR A 353 -4.74 -11.50 -1.26
CA THR A 353 -4.25 -11.01 0.05
C THR A 353 -3.37 -12.01 0.78
N GLY A 354 -2.51 -11.49 1.65
CA GLY A 354 -1.60 -12.26 2.50
C GLY A 354 -2.14 -12.54 3.90
N THR A 355 -3.47 -12.58 4.07
CA THR A 355 -4.10 -12.81 5.39
C THR A 355 -4.83 -14.15 5.44
N SER A 356 -4.78 -14.76 6.62
CA SER A 356 -5.59 -15.91 7.02
C SER A 356 -6.30 -15.56 8.33
N VAL A 357 -7.63 -15.46 8.32
CA VAL A 357 -8.47 -15.10 9.47
C VAL A 357 -9.10 -16.36 10.06
N PHE A 358 -9.16 -16.47 11.39
CA PHE A 358 -9.75 -17.61 12.07
C PHE A 358 -10.22 -17.28 13.50
N ASP A 359 -11.11 -18.12 14.04
CA ASP A 359 -11.58 -18.07 15.42
C ASP A 359 -10.64 -18.81 16.37
N LEU A 360 -10.13 -18.12 17.38
CA LEU A 360 -9.37 -18.71 18.48
C LEU A 360 -10.34 -19.06 19.62
N LYS A 361 -10.76 -20.33 19.67
CA LYS A 361 -11.86 -20.79 20.54
C LYS A 361 -11.61 -20.52 22.02
N ASP A 362 -10.40 -20.79 22.50
CA ASP A 362 -10.04 -20.63 23.92
C ASP A 362 -10.19 -19.19 24.42
N MET A 363 -9.97 -18.21 23.53
CA MET A 363 -10.07 -16.79 23.84
C MET A 363 -11.41 -16.16 23.43
N LYS A 364 -12.30 -16.94 22.77
CA LYS A 364 -13.53 -16.44 22.14
C LYS A 364 -13.27 -15.19 21.28
N ALA A 365 -12.15 -15.21 20.56
CA ALA A 365 -11.65 -14.07 19.80
C ALA A 365 -11.36 -14.48 18.37
N LYS A 366 -11.80 -13.67 17.41
CA LYS A 366 -11.38 -13.78 16.02
C LYS A 366 -10.06 -13.03 15.84
N THR A 367 -9.11 -13.62 15.11
CA THR A 367 -7.78 -13.06 14.84
C THR A 367 -7.30 -13.55 13.47
N GLY A 368 -6.02 -13.37 13.16
CA GLY A 368 -5.44 -13.95 11.97
C GLY A 368 -3.92 -13.93 11.92
N ILE A 369 -3.40 -14.30 10.77
CA ILE A 369 -1.99 -14.21 10.38
C ILE A 369 -1.93 -13.27 9.18
N SER A 370 -0.99 -12.32 9.17
CA SER A 370 -0.84 -11.38 8.06
C SER A 370 0.62 -11.31 7.62
N SER A 371 0.90 -11.78 6.40
CA SER A 371 2.21 -11.63 5.79
C SER A 371 2.11 -11.65 4.27
N ARG A 372 2.92 -10.81 3.60
CA ARG A 372 2.99 -10.78 2.13
C ARG A 372 3.32 -12.16 1.54
N SER A 373 4.07 -12.98 2.28
CA SER A 373 4.45 -14.34 1.89
C SER A 373 3.26 -15.29 1.74
N LEU A 374 2.11 -15.01 2.36
CA LEU A 374 0.90 -15.85 2.25
C LEU A 374 0.07 -15.56 1.00
N ARG A 375 0.44 -14.56 0.19
CA ARG A 375 -0.31 -14.25 -1.04
C ARG A 375 -0.26 -15.44 -1.99
N PRO A 376 -1.39 -15.81 -2.60
CA PRO A 376 -1.39 -16.80 -3.67
C PRO A 376 -0.40 -16.41 -4.77
N THR A 377 0.26 -17.41 -5.34
CA THR A 377 1.09 -17.23 -6.55
C THR A 377 0.21 -16.86 -7.74
N LEU A 378 -0.99 -17.44 -7.81
CA LEU A 378 -1.98 -17.21 -8.85
C LEU A 378 -3.40 -17.22 -8.25
N GLY A 379 -4.11 -16.10 -8.38
CA GLY A 379 -5.55 -16.00 -8.15
C GLY A 379 -6.31 -16.30 -9.43
N ILE A 380 -7.29 -17.19 -9.35
CA ILE A 380 -8.15 -17.61 -10.46
C ILE A 380 -9.56 -17.08 -10.20
N LEU A 381 -10.03 -16.24 -11.13
CA LEU A 381 -11.35 -15.63 -11.12
C LEU A 381 -12.17 -16.20 -12.29
N ASP A 382 -12.83 -17.33 -12.04
CA ASP A 382 -13.74 -17.94 -13.00
C ASP A 382 -15.19 -17.58 -12.64
N PRO A 383 -15.85 -16.68 -13.38
CA PRO A 383 -17.19 -16.21 -13.04
C PRO A 383 -18.26 -17.31 -13.10
N LEU A 384 -18.00 -18.44 -13.75
CA LEU A 384 -18.95 -19.56 -13.80
C LEU A 384 -19.19 -20.16 -12.40
N HIS A 385 -18.23 -20.03 -11.48
CA HIS A 385 -18.34 -20.57 -10.12
C HIS A 385 -19.29 -19.76 -9.23
N LEU A 386 -19.65 -18.55 -9.63
CA LEU A 386 -20.56 -17.69 -8.86
C LEU A 386 -22.03 -17.97 -9.15
N LEU A 387 -22.33 -18.70 -10.24
CA LEU A 387 -23.69 -19.05 -10.62
C LEU A 387 -24.37 -19.96 -9.59
N THR A 388 -23.58 -20.74 -8.84
CA THR A 388 -24.08 -21.62 -7.76
C THR A 388 -24.14 -20.92 -6.40
N MET A 389 -23.81 -19.63 -6.31
CA MET A 389 -23.76 -18.90 -5.04
C MET A 389 -25.18 -18.55 -4.54
N PRO A 390 -25.58 -18.98 -3.33
CA PRO A 390 -26.86 -18.63 -2.74
C PRO A 390 -27.06 -17.12 -2.58
N GLU A 391 -28.30 -16.65 -2.59
CA GLU A 391 -28.65 -15.22 -2.49
C GLU A 391 -28.04 -14.55 -1.25
N ARG A 392 -28.19 -15.13 -0.05
CA ARG A 392 -27.63 -14.55 1.18
C ARG A 392 -26.11 -14.55 1.19
N VAL A 393 -25.47 -15.54 0.58
CA VAL A 393 -24.01 -15.54 0.40
C VAL A 393 -23.61 -14.40 -0.53
N ALA A 394 -24.33 -14.20 -1.64
CA ALA A 394 -24.09 -13.09 -2.56
C ALA A 394 -24.28 -11.72 -1.91
N ALA A 395 -25.31 -11.57 -1.05
CA ALA A 395 -25.60 -10.33 -0.35
C ALA A 395 -24.49 -9.98 0.63
N TYR A 396 -24.11 -10.92 1.51
CA TYR A 396 -23.10 -10.63 2.53
C TYR A 396 -21.69 -10.60 1.96
N SER A 397 -21.37 -11.43 0.97
CA SER A 397 -20.07 -11.31 0.30
C SER A 397 -19.98 -10.00 -0.48
N GLY A 398 -21.04 -9.60 -1.18
CA GLY A 398 -21.08 -8.35 -1.93
C GLY A 398 -20.98 -7.10 -1.04
N ILE A 399 -21.67 -7.08 0.11
CA ILE A 399 -21.59 -5.96 1.05
C ILE A 399 -20.23 -5.89 1.77
N ASP A 400 -19.53 -7.03 1.89
CA ASP A 400 -18.15 -7.06 2.37
C ASP A 400 -17.21 -6.36 1.39
N VAL A 401 -17.41 -6.50 0.07
CA VAL A 401 -16.67 -5.73 -0.96
C VAL A 401 -16.84 -4.23 -0.74
N LEU A 402 -18.07 -3.79 -0.46
CA LEU A 402 -18.38 -2.39 -0.18
C LEU A 402 -17.59 -1.90 1.04
N CYS A 403 -17.67 -2.61 2.17
CA CYS A 403 -16.97 -2.26 3.39
C CYS A 403 -15.44 -2.25 3.21
N HIS A 404 -14.89 -3.28 2.56
CA HIS A 404 -13.46 -3.32 2.22
C HIS A 404 -13.03 -2.06 1.46
N ALA A 405 -13.77 -1.69 0.42
CA ALA A 405 -13.42 -0.58 -0.45
C ALA A 405 -13.58 0.79 0.22
N ILE A 406 -14.63 1.01 1.02
CA ILE A 406 -14.76 2.28 1.76
C ILE A 406 -13.68 2.34 2.83
N GLU A 407 -13.53 1.31 3.66
CA GLU A 407 -12.53 1.34 4.75
C GLU A 407 -11.12 1.48 4.20
N SER A 408 -10.74 0.77 3.13
CA SER A 408 -9.40 0.91 2.54
C SER A 408 -9.17 2.28 1.92
N TYR A 409 -10.22 2.93 1.44
CA TYR A 409 -10.14 4.30 0.96
C TYR A 409 -10.14 5.33 2.10
N THR A 410 -10.76 5.08 3.25
CA THR A 410 -10.85 6.05 4.36
C THR A 410 -9.88 5.80 5.49
N VAL A 411 -9.20 4.64 5.52
CA VAL A 411 -8.13 4.27 6.47
C VAL A 411 -7.10 5.38 6.60
N MET A 412 -6.34 5.45 7.70
CA MET A 412 -5.33 6.49 7.88
C MET A 412 -4.31 6.47 6.70
N PRO A 413 -3.79 7.63 6.26
CA PRO A 413 -2.77 7.68 5.22
C PRO A 413 -1.50 6.92 5.61
N TYR A 414 -0.84 6.27 4.64
CA TYR A 414 0.39 5.53 4.91
C TYR A 414 1.45 6.38 5.61
N SER A 415 1.56 7.65 5.21
CA SER A 415 2.51 8.62 5.74
C SER A 415 2.22 9.06 7.18
N ASN A 416 1.10 8.66 7.77
CA ASN A 416 0.76 8.94 9.17
C ASN A 416 1.04 7.76 10.11
N ARG A 417 1.45 6.61 9.57
CA ARG A 417 1.85 5.46 10.37
C ARG A 417 3.25 5.63 10.95
N GLU A 418 3.50 4.89 12.02
CA GLU A 418 4.84 4.73 12.58
C GLU A 418 5.74 4.00 11.59
N GLY A 419 6.87 4.63 11.26
CA GLY A 419 7.90 4.05 10.40
C GLY A 419 8.65 2.92 11.10
N GLN A 420 9.18 2.01 10.28
CA GLN A 420 10.00 0.88 10.72
C GLN A 420 11.46 1.14 10.35
N GLU A 421 12.39 0.89 11.26
CA GLU A 421 13.84 1.02 10.97
C GLU A 421 14.29 0.00 9.92
N ASP A 422 13.79 -1.23 10.05
CA ASP A 422 13.98 -2.31 9.08
C ASP A 422 12.73 -2.43 8.19
N PRO A 423 12.85 -2.17 6.87
CA PRO A 423 11.74 -2.30 5.92
C PRO A 423 11.07 -3.68 5.93
N SER A 424 11.74 -4.74 6.39
CA SER A 424 11.15 -6.09 6.49
C SER A 424 10.03 -6.18 7.53
N TYR A 425 9.96 -5.24 8.49
CA TYR A 425 8.87 -5.14 9.46
C TYR A 425 7.72 -4.24 8.99
N ARG A 426 7.80 -3.64 7.80
CA ARG A 426 6.67 -2.91 7.23
C ARG A 426 5.50 -3.87 7.06
N PRO A 427 4.35 -3.64 7.71
CA PRO A 427 3.25 -4.59 7.64
C PRO A 427 2.65 -4.62 6.23
N ALA A 428 1.90 -5.68 5.93
CA ALA A 428 1.17 -5.80 4.67
C ALA A 428 0.14 -4.67 4.48
N TYR A 429 -0.54 -4.29 5.56
CA TYR A 429 -1.51 -3.20 5.60
C TYR A 429 -0.85 -1.90 6.00
N GLN A 430 -0.83 -0.95 5.08
CA GLN A 430 0.08 0.19 5.14
C GLN A 430 -0.61 1.53 5.27
N GLY A 431 -1.93 1.58 5.44
CA GLY A 431 -2.70 2.80 5.29
C GLY A 431 -2.98 3.13 3.82
N ASN A 432 -3.90 4.05 3.59
CA ASN A 432 -4.29 4.40 2.23
C ASN A 432 -3.09 4.97 1.48
N ASN A 433 -3.07 4.78 0.17
CA ASN A 433 -2.03 5.27 -0.71
C ASN A 433 -2.61 5.47 -2.13
N PRO A 434 -1.96 6.30 -2.97
CA PRO A 434 -2.49 6.62 -4.30
C PRO A 434 -2.74 5.41 -5.21
N ILE A 435 -2.05 4.28 -4.98
CA ILE A 435 -2.22 3.06 -5.79
C ILE A 435 -3.42 2.25 -5.29
N SER A 436 -3.56 2.03 -3.98
CA SER A 436 -4.71 1.32 -3.41
C SER A 436 -6.03 2.04 -3.65
N ASP A 437 -5.98 3.37 -3.73
CA ASP A 437 -7.15 4.22 -3.92
C ASP A 437 -7.84 3.98 -5.27
N ILE A 438 -7.06 3.71 -6.33
CA ILE A 438 -7.58 3.38 -7.67
C ILE A 438 -8.49 2.15 -7.58
N TRP A 439 -7.99 1.10 -6.92
CA TRP A 439 -8.71 -0.17 -6.79
C TRP A 439 -9.92 -0.07 -5.86
N SER A 440 -9.78 0.69 -4.78
CA SER A 440 -10.86 0.91 -3.81
C SER A 440 -12.02 1.67 -4.47
N LEU A 441 -11.75 2.78 -5.16
CA LEU A 441 -12.79 3.55 -5.85
C LEU A 441 -13.44 2.76 -6.99
N HIS A 442 -12.65 2.03 -7.79
CA HIS A 442 -13.20 1.18 -8.83
C HIS A 442 -14.14 0.11 -8.26
N ALA A 443 -13.78 -0.53 -7.14
CA ALA A 443 -14.64 -1.51 -6.49
C ALA A 443 -15.96 -0.87 -6.02
N LEU A 444 -15.96 0.37 -5.50
CA LEU A 444 -17.17 1.09 -5.12
C LEU A 444 -18.09 1.36 -6.33
N GLU A 445 -17.52 1.89 -7.42
CA GLU A 445 -18.26 2.20 -8.65
C GLU A 445 -18.95 0.96 -9.24
N VAL A 446 -18.22 -0.17 -9.28
CA VAL A 446 -18.76 -1.44 -9.76
C VAL A 446 -19.81 -1.99 -8.78
N THR A 447 -19.55 -1.94 -7.48
CA THR A 447 -20.48 -2.44 -6.46
C THR A 447 -21.81 -1.69 -6.50
N ALA A 448 -21.77 -0.35 -6.58
CA ALA A 448 -22.96 0.50 -6.68
C ALA A 448 -23.85 0.11 -7.86
N LYS A 449 -23.24 -0.22 -9.00
CA LYS A 449 -23.95 -0.59 -10.22
C LYS A 449 -24.52 -2.02 -10.20
N TYR A 450 -23.82 -2.97 -9.59
CA TYR A 450 -24.10 -4.40 -9.80
C TYR A 450 -24.55 -5.18 -8.57
N ILE A 451 -24.39 -4.69 -7.34
CA ILE A 451 -24.67 -5.49 -6.13
C ILE A 451 -26.11 -6.02 -6.09
N LYS A 452 -27.11 -5.16 -6.31
CA LYS A 452 -28.54 -5.55 -6.32
C LYS A 452 -28.83 -6.65 -7.36
N ARG A 453 -28.31 -6.47 -8.58
CA ARG A 453 -28.47 -7.44 -9.68
C ARG A 453 -27.78 -8.77 -9.35
N CYS A 454 -26.57 -8.73 -8.79
CA CYS A 454 -25.82 -9.91 -8.40
C CYS A 454 -26.51 -10.71 -7.28
N VAL A 455 -27.21 -10.01 -6.36
CA VAL A 455 -27.95 -10.65 -5.27
C VAL A 455 -29.22 -11.30 -5.78
N PHE A 456 -30.09 -10.53 -6.45
CA PHE A 456 -31.46 -10.97 -6.75
C PHE A 456 -31.64 -11.68 -8.09
N ASN A 457 -30.63 -11.66 -8.97
CA ASN A 457 -30.67 -12.38 -10.24
C ASN A 457 -29.44 -13.32 -10.35
N PRO A 458 -29.55 -14.59 -9.91
CA PRO A 458 -28.42 -15.51 -9.91
C PRO A 458 -27.88 -15.81 -11.31
N ASP A 459 -28.71 -15.67 -12.34
CA ASP A 459 -28.39 -15.90 -13.76
C ASP A 459 -27.84 -14.65 -14.46
N ASP A 460 -27.74 -13.50 -13.78
CA ASP A 460 -27.15 -12.28 -14.32
C ASP A 460 -25.62 -12.42 -14.40
N ALA A 461 -25.15 -13.10 -15.44
CA ALA A 461 -23.73 -13.36 -15.65
C ALA A 461 -22.89 -12.08 -15.67
N GLU A 462 -23.42 -10.96 -16.21
CA GLU A 462 -22.72 -9.67 -16.19
C GLU A 462 -22.50 -9.18 -14.76
N ALA A 463 -23.56 -9.18 -13.93
CA ALA A 463 -23.45 -8.73 -12.55
C ALA A 463 -22.57 -9.65 -11.70
N ARG A 464 -22.64 -10.98 -11.90
CA ARG A 464 -21.75 -11.94 -11.24
C ARG A 464 -20.29 -11.71 -11.62
N CYS A 465 -20.00 -11.54 -12.92
CA CYS A 465 -18.66 -11.22 -13.43
C CYS A 465 -18.13 -9.92 -12.83
N ALA A 466 -18.95 -8.87 -12.87
CA ALA A 466 -18.58 -7.54 -12.39
C ALA A 466 -18.29 -7.55 -10.88
N MET A 467 -19.15 -8.19 -10.08
CA MET A 467 -18.92 -8.30 -8.63
C MET A 467 -17.71 -9.16 -8.27
N LEU A 468 -17.38 -10.20 -9.05
CA LEU A 468 -16.15 -10.97 -8.85
C LEU A 468 -14.91 -10.09 -9.05
N LEU A 469 -14.88 -9.31 -10.13
CA LEU A 469 -13.80 -8.36 -10.39
C LEU A 469 -13.76 -7.23 -9.35
N ALA A 470 -14.92 -6.76 -8.87
CA ALA A 470 -14.99 -5.78 -7.79
C ALA A 470 -14.40 -6.33 -6.48
N SER A 471 -14.70 -7.60 -6.15
CA SER A 471 -14.12 -8.28 -4.99
C SER A 471 -12.59 -8.40 -5.11
N CYS A 472 -12.08 -8.80 -6.27
CA CYS A 472 -10.64 -8.82 -6.53
C CYS A 472 -10.02 -7.42 -6.44
N ALA A 473 -10.67 -6.40 -7.01
CA ALA A 473 -10.20 -5.02 -6.94
C ALA A 473 -10.15 -4.51 -5.49
N ALA A 474 -11.22 -4.71 -4.71
CA ALA A 474 -11.22 -4.43 -3.28
C ALA A 474 -10.08 -5.17 -2.58
N GLY A 475 -9.92 -6.48 -2.84
CA GLY A 475 -8.82 -7.32 -2.37
C GLY A 475 -7.44 -6.74 -2.64
N ILE A 476 -7.20 -6.23 -3.84
CA ILE A 476 -5.94 -5.57 -4.21
C ILE A 476 -5.76 -4.26 -3.43
N GLY A 477 -6.83 -3.46 -3.31
CA GLY A 477 -6.85 -2.20 -2.55
C GLY A 477 -6.60 -2.40 -1.05
N PHE A 478 -7.53 -3.04 -0.34
CA PHE A 478 -7.43 -3.29 1.09
C PHE A 478 -6.27 -4.23 1.43
N GLY A 479 -5.90 -5.15 0.54
CA GLY A 479 -4.73 -6.03 0.67
C GLY A 479 -3.41 -5.29 0.87
N ASN A 480 -3.37 -3.99 0.57
CA ASN A 480 -2.20 -3.12 0.73
C ASN A 480 -2.48 -1.92 1.65
N ALA A 481 -3.70 -1.39 1.68
CA ALA A 481 -4.07 -0.30 2.58
C ALA A 481 -4.48 -0.77 3.99
N GLY A 482 -5.23 -1.86 4.08
CA GLY A 482 -5.90 -2.32 5.30
C GLY A 482 -7.34 -1.84 5.40
N THR A 483 -8.02 -2.30 6.44
CA THR A 483 -9.37 -1.88 6.86
C THR A 483 -9.31 -1.34 8.29
N HIS A 484 -10.42 -0.84 8.83
CA HIS A 484 -10.45 -0.20 10.14
C HIS A 484 -11.56 -0.69 11.08
N LEU A 485 -12.34 0.23 11.66
CA LEU A 485 -13.28 -0.04 12.75
C LEU A 485 -14.42 -1.00 12.39
N CYS A 486 -14.95 -1.01 11.16
CA CYS A 486 -16.04 -1.94 10.81
C CYS A 486 -15.54 -3.38 10.92
N HIS A 487 -14.39 -3.67 10.30
CA HIS A 487 -13.73 -4.97 10.45
C HIS A 487 -13.31 -5.25 11.90
N GLY A 488 -12.78 -4.27 12.63
CA GLY A 488 -12.38 -4.45 14.03
C GLY A 488 -13.53 -4.83 14.96
N MET A 489 -14.69 -4.20 14.78
CA MET A 489 -15.90 -4.47 15.56
C MET A 489 -16.61 -5.76 15.12
N SER A 490 -16.44 -6.18 13.86
CA SER A 490 -17.05 -7.41 13.34
C SER A 490 -16.54 -8.69 14.03
N TYR A 491 -15.33 -8.65 14.58
CA TYR A 491 -14.67 -9.81 15.18
C TYR A 491 -15.36 -10.27 16.47
N PRO A 492 -15.61 -9.40 17.46
CA PRO A 492 -16.42 -9.79 18.61
C PRO A 492 -17.89 -10.00 18.25
N ILE A 493 -18.46 -9.32 17.26
CA ILE A 493 -19.84 -9.57 16.81
C ILE A 493 -19.98 -11.01 16.29
N SER A 494 -19.02 -11.50 15.50
CA SER A 494 -19.03 -12.88 15.04
C SER A 494 -18.64 -13.88 16.15
N GLY A 495 -17.61 -13.59 16.94
CA GLY A 495 -17.11 -14.49 17.98
C GLY A 495 -17.99 -14.65 19.22
N LEU A 496 -18.89 -13.69 19.48
CA LEU A 496 -19.81 -13.70 20.63
C LEU A 496 -21.26 -13.98 20.26
N VAL A 497 -21.55 -14.36 19.01
CA VAL A 497 -22.90 -14.74 18.59
C VAL A 497 -23.43 -15.91 19.44
N LYS A 498 -24.69 -15.80 19.87
CA LYS A 498 -25.32 -16.78 20.75
C LYS A 498 -26.32 -17.68 20.04
N SER A 499 -27.09 -17.14 19.09
CA SER A 499 -28.25 -17.82 18.52
C SER A 499 -28.51 -17.55 17.04
N TYR A 500 -27.96 -16.47 16.47
CA TYR A 500 -28.22 -16.14 15.08
C TYR A 500 -27.61 -17.18 14.14
N THR A 501 -28.35 -17.53 13.09
CA THR A 501 -27.88 -18.32 11.96
C THR A 501 -28.54 -17.73 10.72
N SER A 502 -27.74 -17.48 9.67
CA SER A 502 -28.30 -16.93 8.44
C SER A 502 -28.78 -18.03 7.49
N GLU A 503 -29.90 -17.76 6.81
CA GLU A 503 -30.39 -18.62 5.74
C GLU A 503 -29.36 -18.74 4.61
N GLY A 504 -29.27 -19.92 3.98
CA GLY A 504 -28.32 -20.18 2.90
C GLY A 504 -26.88 -20.45 3.36
N TYR A 505 -26.60 -20.33 4.66
CA TYR A 505 -25.34 -20.79 5.25
C TYR A 505 -25.56 -22.15 5.93
N THR A 506 -24.75 -23.14 5.59
CA THR A 506 -24.70 -24.39 6.35
C THR A 506 -23.96 -24.13 7.66
N SER A 507 -24.67 -24.24 8.77
CA SER A 507 -24.06 -24.08 10.09
C SER A 507 -24.61 -25.10 11.08
N ASP A 508 -23.71 -25.88 11.65
CA ASP A 508 -23.92 -26.75 12.81
C ASP A 508 -23.90 -25.98 14.15
N HIS A 509 -23.76 -24.66 14.09
CA HIS A 509 -23.59 -23.75 15.24
C HIS A 509 -24.12 -22.34 14.93
N PRO A 510 -24.36 -21.48 15.94
CA PRO A 510 -24.67 -20.07 15.71
C PRO A 510 -23.56 -19.34 14.94
N LEU A 511 -23.93 -18.59 13.91
CA LEU A 511 -23.02 -17.93 12.98
C LEU A 511 -23.59 -16.61 12.48
N VAL A 512 -22.83 -15.53 12.63
CA VAL A 512 -23.01 -14.28 11.85
C VAL A 512 -21.99 -14.30 10.70
N PRO A 513 -22.42 -14.36 9.42
CA PRO A 513 -21.51 -14.27 8.28
C PRO A 513 -20.64 -13.01 8.33
N HIS A 514 -19.37 -13.12 7.95
CA HIS A 514 -18.41 -12.01 8.11
C HIS A 514 -18.90 -10.67 7.52
N GLY A 515 -19.34 -10.64 6.26
CA GLY A 515 -19.81 -9.40 5.65
C GLY A 515 -20.98 -8.74 6.37
N LEU A 516 -21.86 -9.56 6.97
CA LEU A 516 -22.94 -9.07 7.82
C LEU A 516 -22.41 -8.45 9.13
N SER A 517 -21.47 -9.11 9.80
CA SER A 517 -20.90 -8.57 11.04
C SER A 517 -20.06 -7.32 10.81
N VAL A 518 -19.50 -7.13 9.61
CA VAL A 518 -18.78 -5.91 9.21
C VAL A 518 -19.75 -4.76 8.91
N VAL A 519 -20.76 -4.98 8.06
CA VAL A 519 -21.62 -3.88 7.61
C VAL A 519 -22.54 -3.34 8.70
N ILE A 520 -22.92 -4.15 9.69
CA ILE A 520 -23.91 -3.74 10.70
C ILE A 520 -23.53 -2.47 11.48
N THR A 521 -22.22 -2.23 11.65
CA THR A 521 -21.68 -1.04 12.33
C THR A 521 -21.25 0.06 11.36
N ALA A 522 -21.19 -0.23 10.06
CA ALA A 522 -20.64 0.67 9.04
C ALA A 522 -21.31 2.06 9.02
N PRO A 523 -22.65 2.19 9.07
CA PRO A 523 -23.29 3.51 9.07
C PRO A 523 -22.81 4.40 10.24
N ALA A 524 -22.72 3.85 11.45
CA ALA A 524 -22.24 4.57 12.63
C ALA A 524 -20.74 4.88 12.55
N VAL A 525 -19.94 3.91 12.08
CA VAL A 525 -18.48 4.06 11.92
C VAL A 525 -18.15 5.17 10.94
N PHE A 526 -18.76 5.18 9.75
CA PHE A 526 -18.42 6.17 8.72
C PHE A 526 -18.94 7.57 9.07
N GLU A 527 -20.06 7.67 9.80
CA GLU A 527 -20.48 8.95 10.39
C GLU A 527 -19.44 9.48 11.40
N PHE A 528 -18.88 8.59 12.22
CA PHE A 528 -17.84 8.92 13.20
C PHE A 528 -16.49 9.27 12.55
N THR A 529 -16.06 8.57 11.51
CA THR A 529 -14.74 8.78 10.88
C THR A 529 -14.71 9.93 9.89
N ALA A 530 -15.86 10.36 9.36
CA ALA A 530 -15.94 11.42 8.35
C ALA A 530 -15.20 12.72 8.70
N PRO A 531 -15.26 13.26 9.93
CA PRO A 531 -14.53 14.48 10.29
C PRO A 531 -13.01 14.39 10.11
N ALA A 532 -12.41 13.19 10.09
CA ALA A 532 -10.98 13.01 9.90
C ALA A 532 -10.55 13.15 8.42
N CYS A 533 -11.43 12.83 7.48
CA CYS A 533 -11.16 12.91 6.04
C CYS A 533 -12.47 13.11 5.24
N PRO A 534 -13.15 14.26 5.39
CA PRO A 534 -14.50 14.47 4.83
C PRO A 534 -14.52 14.37 3.31
N GLU A 535 -13.50 14.89 2.63
CA GLU A 535 -13.35 14.80 1.17
C GLU A 535 -13.32 13.36 0.67
N ARG A 536 -12.70 12.44 1.42
CA ARG A 536 -12.64 11.02 1.04
C ARG A 536 -13.98 10.32 1.27
N HIS A 537 -14.72 10.72 2.30
CA HIS A 537 -16.08 10.20 2.53
C HIS A 537 -17.05 10.70 1.44
N LEU A 538 -16.97 11.97 1.03
CA LEU A 538 -17.73 12.50 -0.11
C LEU A 538 -17.35 11.81 -1.41
N ARG A 539 -16.05 11.59 -1.65
CA ARG A 539 -15.60 10.87 -2.86
C ARG A 539 -16.06 9.41 -2.89
N ALA A 540 -16.12 8.74 -1.74
CA ALA A 540 -16.73 7.42 -1.63
C ALA A 540 -18.23 7.46 -1.93
N ALA A 541 -18.96 8.47 -1.40
CA ALA A 541 -20.38 8.67 -1.71
C ALA A 541 -20.61 8.91 -3.22
N GLU A 542 -19.77 9.71 -3.87
CA GLU A 542 -19.81 9.93 -5.33
C GLU A 542 -19.62 8.62 -6.12
N ALA A 543 -18.65 7.80 -5.71
CA ALA A 543 -18.43 6.48 -6.32
C ALA A 543 -19.64 5.56 -6.15
N LEU A 544 -20.47 5.79 -5.13
CA LEU A 544 -21.75 5.11 -4.91
C LEU A 544 -22.94 5.77 -5.61
N GLY A 545 -22.71 6.79 -6.43
CA GLY A 545 -23.73 7.43 -7.27
C GLY A 545 -24.33 8.72 -6.69
N TYR A 546 -23.79 9.24 -5.59
CA TYR A 546 -24.26 10.50 -4.99
C TYR A 546 -23.72 11.74 -5.72
N ASP A 547 -24.56 12.77 -5.89
CA ASP A 547 -24.16 14.07 -6.45
C ASP A 547 -23.70 15.03 -5.33
N SER A 548 -22.39 15.19 -5.20
CA SER A 548 -21.76 15.97 -4.14
C SER A 548 -21.65 17.48 -4.40
N ARG A 549 -22.13 17.99 -5.55
CA ARG A 549 -21.90 19.40 -5.97
C ARG A 549 -22.28 20.46 -4.93
N ASN A 550 -23.29 20.17 -4.10
CA ASN A 550 -23.78 21.07 -3.05
C ASN A 550 -23.51 20.51 -1.63
N ALA A 551 -22.79 19.41 -1.51
CA ALA A 551 -22.47 18.81 -0.22
C ALA A 551 -21.37 19.61 0.48
N LYS A 552 -21.49 19.74 1.79
CA LYS A 552 -20.44 20.30 2.63
C LYS A 552 -19.67 19.16 3.30
N GLY A 553 -18.38 19.39 3.56
CA GLY A 553 -17.55 18.41 4.28
C GLY A 553 -18.10 18.01 5.65
N GLU A 554 -18.81 18.91 6.35
CA GLU A 554 -19.47 18.63 7.64
C GLU A 554 -20.60 17.60 7.55
N ASP A 555 -21.24 17.48 6.39
CA ASP A 555 -22.35 16.56 6.15
C ASP A 555 -21.88 15.21 5.59
N ALA A 556 -20.60 15.07 5.25
CA ALA A 556 -20.03 13.90 4.57
C ALA A 556 -20.36 12.57 5.28
N GLY A 557 -20.31 12.56 6.62
CA GLY A 557 -20.62 11.37 7.42
C GLY A 557 -22.09 10.97 7.35
N LYS A 558 -23.01 11.94 7.41
CA LYS A 558 -24.45 11.69 7.32
C LYS A 558 -24.84 11.22 5.93
N ILE A 559 -24.30 11.87 4.90
CA ILE A 559 -24.54 11.50 3.49
C ILE A 559 -24.13 10.05 3.25
N LEU A 560 -22.89 9.68 3.62
CA LEU A 560 -22.42 8.32 3.38
C LEU A 560 -23.19 7.29 4.21
N LYS A 561 -23.54 7.63 5.46
CA LYS A 561 -24.42 6.81 6.30
C LYS A 561 -25.76 6.53 5.61
N ASP A 562 -26.44 7.56 5.11
CA ASP A 562 -27.77 7.41 4.49
C ASP A 562 -27.72 6.55 3.23
N ILE A 563 -26.69 6.72 2.39
CA ILE A 563 -26.44 5.86 1.22
C ILE A 563 -26.23 4.40 1.63
N LEU A 564 -25.44 4.16 2.68
CA LEU A 564 -25.21 2.81 3.18
C LEU A 564 -26.50 2.18 3.71
N LEU A 565 -27.32 2.91 4.44
CA LEU A 565 -28.62 2.44 4.91
C LEU A 565 -29.53 2.05 3.74
N GLU A 566 -29.57 2.85 2.67
CA GLU A 566 -30.35 2.52 1.47
C GLU A 566 -29.85 1.23 0.80
N ILE A 567 -28.53 1.08 0.64
CA ILE A 567 -27.95 -0.14 0.05
C ILE A 567 -28.25 -1.35 0.94
N MET A 568 -28.03 -1.24 2.25
CA MET A 568 -28.26 -2.29 3.23
C MET A 568 -29.73 -2.76 3.23
N ASP A 569 -30.68 -1.83 3.27
CA ASP A 569 -32.12 -2.13 3.26
C ASP A 569 -32.49 -2.86 1.97
N SER A 570 -32.01 -2.33 0.84
CA SER A 570 -32.35 -2.84 -0.47
C SER A 570 -31.86 -4.27 -0.77
N ILE A 571 -30.88 -4.78 -0.03
CA ILE A 571 -30.41 -6.18 -0.13
C ILE A 571 -30.82 -7.03 1.09
N GLY A 572 -31.71 -6.50 1.94
CA GLY A 572 -32.26 -7.20 3.09
C GLY A 572 -31.24 -7.47 4.20
N VAL A 573 -30.36 -6.51 4.51
CA VAL A 573 -29.50 -6.57 5.70
C VAL A 573 -30.39 -6.43 6.96
N PRO A 574 -30.28 -7.32 7.95
CA PRO A 574 -31.02 -7.24 9.21
C PRO A 574 -30.89 -5.89 9.95
N ASP A 575 -31.93 -5.49 10.67
CA ASP A 575 -32.03 -4.22 11.40
C ASP A 575 -31.18 -4.21 12.69
N GLY A 576 -29.89 -3.95 12.54
CA GLY A 576 -28.96 -3.74 13.66
C GLY A 576 -28.63 -4.98 14.48
N LEU A 577 -27.80 -4.80 15.51
CA LEU A 577 -27.32 -5.88 16.36
C LEU A 577 -28.44 -6.63 17.12
N LYS A 578 -29.57 -5.96 17.41
CA LYS A 578 -30.74 -6.60 18.03
C LYS A 578 -31.28 -7.75 17.19
N SER A 579 -31.33 -7.57 15.87
CA SER A 579 -31.78 -8.61 14.93
C SER A 579 -30.85 -9.82 14.88
N LEU A 580 -29.60 -9.66 15.30
CA LEU A 580 -28.60 -10.72 15.43
C LEU A 580 -28.58 -11.37 16.82
N GLY A 581 -29.52 -11.00 17.70
CA GLY A 581 -29.66 -11.56 19.04
C GLY A 581 -28.79 -10.91 20.12
N PHE A 582 -28.20 -9.74 19.86
CA PHE A 582 -27.47 -8.97 20.87
C PHE A 582 -28.40 -8.01 21.62
N THR A 583 -28.02 -7.70 22.86
CA THR A 583 -28.69 -6.74 23.74
C THR A 583 -27.73 -5.63 24.16
N GLU A 584 -28.23 -4.56 24.78
CA GLU A 584 -27.38 -3.47 25.29
C GLU A 584 -26.36 -4.00 26.33
N GLU A 585 -26.72 -5.06 27.05
CA GLU A 585 -25.86 -5.73 28.04
C GLU A 585 -24.64 -6.40 27.41
N ASP A 586 -24.66 -6.66 26.10
CA ASP A 586 -23.54 -7.27 25.37
C ASP A 586 -22.49 -6.24 24.94
N ILE A 587 -22.81 -4.94 24.95
CA ILE A 587 -21.91 -3.86 24.49
C ILE A 587 -20.55 -3.90 25.21
N PRO A 588 -20.47 -4.01 26.56
CA PRO A 588 -19.17 -4.09 27.23
C PRO A 588 -18.30 -5.25 26.76
N ALA A 589 -18.91 -6.41 26.45
CA ALA A 589 -18.19 -7.57 25.93
C ALA A 589 -17.71 -7.35 24.49
N LEU A 590 -18.55 -6.73 23.65
CA LEU A 590 -18.21 -6.36 22.28
C LEU A 590 -17.06 -5.34 22.23
N VAL A 591 -17.07 -4.31 23.09
CA VAL A 591 -15.96 -3.36 23.24
C VAL A 591 -14.69 -4.09 23.65
N LYS A 592 -14.77 -4.93 24.70
CA LYS A 592 -13.61 -5.70 25.19
C LYS A 592 -12.98 -6.58 24.11
N GLY A 593 -13.79 -7.19 23.24
CA GLY A 593 -13.29 -8.00 22.13
C GLY A 593 -12.79 -7.20 20.92
N THR A 594 -13.19 -5.93 20.79
CA THR A 594 -12.73 -5.03 19.71
C THR A 594 -11.35 -4.44 20.01
N LEU A 595 -11.09 -4.04 21.26
CA LEU A 595 -9.84 -3.40 21.69
C LEU A 595 -8.55 -4.14 21.25
N PRO A 596 -8.41 -5.48 21.39
CA PRO A 596 -7.18 -6.17 21.00
C PRO A 596 -6.96 -6.28 19.49
N GLN A 597 -7.91 -5.85 18.64
CA GLN A 597 -7.83 -5.95 17.17
C GLN A 597 -6.95 -4.87 16.54
N HIS A 598 -5.75 -4.67 17.10
CA HIS A 598 -4.82 -3.59 16.75
C HIS A 598 -4.48 -3.52 15.26
N ARG A 599 -4.48 -4.65 14.56
CA ARG A 599 -4.22 -4.72 13.11
C ARG A 599 -5.12 -3.78 12.31
N VAL A 600 -6.38 -3.64 12.71
CA VAL A 600 -7.40 -2.84 12.01
C VAL A 600 -7.77 -1.59 12.80
N THR A 601 -7.93 -1.67 14.12
CA THR A 601 -8.37 -0.52 14.92
C THR A 601 -7.36 0.64 14.90
N LYS A 602 -6.05 0.35 14.91
CA LYS A 602 -5.00 1.38 14.82
C LYS A 602 -4.91 2.07 13.46
N LEU A 603 -5.51 1.49 12.44
CA LEU A 603 -5.54 2.06 11.09
C LEU A 603 -6.73 3.02 10.88
N SER A 604 -7.62 3.15 11.86
CA SER A 604 -8.71 4.12 11.77
C SER A 604 -8.18 5.55 11.55
N PRO A 605 -8.77 6.33 10.62
CA PRO A 605 -8.38 7.74 10.42
C PRO A 605 -8.71 8.60 11.65
N ARG A 606 -9.64 8.13 12.50
CA ARG A 606 -10.00 8.74 13.78
C ARG A 606 -9.82 7.71 14.90
N PRO A 607 -8.98 7.98 15.93
CA PRO A 607 -8.83 7.07 17.07
C PRO A 607 -10.17 6.81 17.75
N ALA A 608 -10.42 5.57 18.16
CA ALA A 608 -11.60 5.16 18.92
C ALA A 608 -11.15 4.35 20.14
N GLY A 609 -11.44 4.88 21.33
CA GLY A 609 -11.24 4.19 22.60
C GLY A 609 -12.49 3.43 23.03
N PRO A 610 -12.51 2.88 24.26
CA PRO A 610 -13.66 2.13 24.78
C PRO A 610 -14.99 2.89 24.70
N ASP A 611 -14.98 4.19 24.99
CA ASP A 611 -16.18 5.02 25.02
C ASP A 611 -16.73 5.27 23.61
N GLU A 612 -15.87 5.60 22.63
CA GLU A 612 -16.28 5.75 21.23
C GLU A 612 -16.80 4.41 20.68
N LEU A 613 -16.13 3.30 20.98
CA LEU A 613 -16.57 1.97 20.55
C LEU A 613 -17.94 1.60 21.15
N ALA A 614 -18.18 1.92 22.42
CA ALA A 614 -19.48 1.72 23.06
C ALA A 614 -20.58 2.55 22.40
N GLU A 615 -20.30 3.82 22.08
CA GLU A 615 -21.24 4.71 21.38
C GLU A 615 -21.58 4.17 19.98
N LEU A 616 -20.57 3.74 19.23
CA LEU A 616 -20.75 3.15 17.90
C LEU A 616 -21.60 1.87 17.95
N LEU A 617 -21.36 0.99 18.92
CA LEU A 617 -22.16 -0.22 19.12
C LEU A 617 -23.60 0.12 19.52
N THR A 618 -23.78 1.06 20.43
CA THR A 618 -25.11 1.55 20.86
C THR A 618 -25.91 2.06 19.66
N LYS A 619 -25.28 2.89 18.80
CA LYS A 619 -25.88 3.39 17.55
C LYS A 619 -26.16 2.29 16.52
N SER A 620 -25.52 1.13 16.66
CA SER A 620 -25.70 -0.02 15.77
C SER A 620 -26.69 -1.05 16.32
N MET A 621 -27.28 -0.83 17.50
CA MET A 621 -28.29 -1.73 18.07
C MET A 621 -29.56 -1.79 17.23
N LYS A 622 -29.91 -0.68 16.58
CA LYS A 622 -30.98 -0.56 15.58
C LYS A 622 -30.47 0.33 14.46
N THR A 623 -30.70 -0.06 13.22
CA THR A 623 -30.12 0.57 12.02
C THR A 623 -31.17 1.36 11.24
N TYR A 624 -32.42 0.89 11.19
CA TYR A 624 -33.54 1.53 10.47
C TYR A 624 -34.61 2.14 11.40
#